data_AF-A0A7G9Y3F3-F1
#
_entry.id   AF-A0A7G9Y3F3-F1
#
_cell.length_a   1.000
_cell.length_b   1.000
_cell.length_c   1.000
_cell.angle_alpha   90.00
_cell.angle_beta   90.00
_cell.angle_gamma   90.00
#
_symmetry.space_group_name_H-M   'P 1'
#
loop_
_entity.id
_entity.type
_entity.pdbx_description
1 polymer ?
#
loop_
_entity_poly.entity_id
_entity_poly.type
_entity_poly.pdbx_seq_one_letter_code
_entity_poly.pdbx_strand_id
1 'polypeptide(L)'
;MPYGSPGELRKRLDMLFTFMDHEDVPWHNNDAERAIRQGVLHRKISGGRRTWTGAEVFEVILSTYETAKKRGDRFIEMVRAKFDPPAGARGCGVGAS
;
A
#
# COMPACT_ATOMS: atom_id res chain seq x y z
N MET A 1 -27.45 11.77 12.16
CA MET A 1 -26.81 11.55 10.85
C MET A 1 -27.57 10.43 10.15
N PRO A 2 -28.26 10.64 9.02
CA PRO A 2 -28.86 9.53 8.31
C PRO A 2 -27.76 8.83 7.51
N TYR A 3 -27.64 7.52 7.73
CA TYR A 3 -26.92 6.64 6.85
C TYR A 3 -27.52 6.73 5.43
N GLY A 4 -26.65 6.81 4.41
CA GLY A 4 -26.89 6.77 2.96
C GLY A 4 -28.30 7.01 2.43
N SER A 5 -28.46 7.96 1.51
CA SER A 5 -29.74 8.11 0.80
C SER A 5 -30.10 6.80 0.09
N PRO A 6 -31.39 6.41 0.01
CA PRO A 6 -31.82 5.18 -0.67
C PRO A 6 -31.30 5.05 -2.12
N GLY A 7 -30.90 6.17 -2.74
CA GLY A 7 -30.31 6.19 -4.07
C GLY A 7 -28.85 5.74 -4.16
N GLU A 8 -28.06 5.79 -3.07
CA GLU A 8 -26.63 5.43 -3.13
C GLU A 8 -26.40 3.95 -3.46
N LEU A 9 -27.23 3.06 -2.91
CA LEU A 9 -27.17 1.62 -3.22
C LEU A 9 -27.60 1.35 -4.66
N ARG A 10 -28.63 2.05 -5.15
CA ARG A 10 -29.12 1.92 -6.52
C ARG A 10 -28.08 2.34 -7.54
N LYS A 11 -27.31 3.40 -7.26
CA LYS A 11 -26.21 3.89 -8.12
C LYS A 11 -25.03 2.91 -8.21
N ARG A 12 -24.85 2.02 -7.21
CA ARG A 12 -23.72 1.09 -7.12
C ARG A 12 -24.13 -0.37 -7.33
N LEU A 13 -25.37 -0.62 -7.73
CA LEU A 13 -25.94 -1.96 -7.85
C LEU A 13 -25.08 -2.87 -8.73
N ASP A 14 -24.60 -2.34 -9.86
CA ASP A 14 -23.78 -3.06 -10.84
C ASP A 14 -22.43 -3.52 -10.27
N MET A 15 -21.92 -2.83 -9.24
CA MET A 15 -20.67 -3.19 -8.56
C MET A 15 -20.90 -4.15 -7.38
N LEU A 16 -22.12 -4.28 -6.87
CA LEU A 16 -22.42 -5.13 -5.72
C LEU A 16 -22.47 -6.61 -6.09
N PHE A 17 -22.85 -6.93 -7.33
CA PHE A 17 -23.08 -8.30 -7.80
C PHE A 17 -22.06 -8.78 -8.84
N THR A 18 -20.93 -8.08 -9.00
CA THR A 18 -19.89 -8.44 -9.99
C THR A 18 -19.38 -9.88 -9.83
N PHE A 19 -19.41 -10.44 -8.61
CA PHE A 19 -19.06 -11.85 -8.34
C PHE A 19 -20.04 -12.87 -8.96
N MET A 20 -21.24 -12.45 -9.36
CA MET A 20 -22.21 -13.31 -10.04
C MET A 20 -21.87 -13.51 -11.52
N ASP A 21 -21.25 -12.51 -12.15
CA ASP A 21 -20.86 -12.55 -13.56
C ASP A 21 -19.41 -13.03 -13.77
N HIS A 22 -18.59 -12.97 -12.72
CA HIS A 22 -17.16 -13.29 -12.73
C HIS A 22 -16.80 -14.24 -11.58
N GLU A 23 -16.56 -15.52 -11.91
CA GLU A 23 -16.23 -16.56 -10.92
C GLU A 23 -14.89 -16.32 -10.18
N ASP A 24 -13.99 -15.52 -10.76
CA ASP A 24 -12.69 -15.16 -10.18
C ASP A 24 -12.78 -14.02 -9.14
N VAL A 25 -13.92 -13.36 -9.03
CA VAL A 25 -14.14 -12.25 -8.11
C VAL A 25 -14.76 -12.76 -6.80
N PRO A 26 -14.10 -12.58 -5.64
CA PRO A 26 -14.67 -12.96 -4.36
C PRO A 26 -15.96 -12.18 -4.03
N TRP A 27 -16.89 -12.83 -3.33
CA TRP A 27 -18.11 -12.18 -2.81
C TRP A 27 -17.84 -11.12 -1.73
N HIS A 28 -16.61 -11.06 -1.19
CA HIS A 28 -16.20 -10.15 -0.13
C HIS A 28 -15.14 -9.14 -0.57
N ASN A 29 -15.18 -7.94 -0.02
CA ASN A 29 -14.24 -6.86 -0.34
C ASN A 29 -13.02 -6.76 0.61
N ASN A 30 -12.73 -7.84 1.36
CA ASN A 30 -11.75 -7.85 2.43
C ASN A 30 -10.37 -7.35 2.02
N ASP A 31 -9.93 -7.67 0.79
CA ASP A 31 -8.61 -7.29 0.29
C ASP A 31 -8.52 -5.81 -0.04
N ALA A 32 -9.56 -5.23 -0.66
CA ALA A 32 -9.56 -3.81 -0.94
C ALA A 32 -9.71 -2.99 0.36
N GLU A 33 -10.56 -3.43 1.29
CA GLU A 33 -10.68 -2.80 2.60
C GLU A 33 -9.35 -2.80 3.35
N ARG A 34 -8.65 -3.95 3.35
CA ARG A 34 -7.34 -4.08 3.99
C ARG A 34 -6.31 -3.14 3.36
N ALA A 35 -6.30 -3.02 2.03
CA ALA A 35 -5.40 -2.12 1.31
C ALA A 35 -5.64 -0.65 1.68
N ILE A 36 -6.90 -0.21 1.77
CA ILE A 36 -7.24 1.18 2.11
C ILE A 36 -6.98 1.48 3.60
N ARG A 37 -7.23 0.51 4.48
CA ARG A 37 -7.20 0.70 5.94
C ARG A 37 -5.85 1.20 6.46
N GLN A 38 -4.75 0.76 5.88
CA GLN A 38 -3.41 1.18 6.32
C GLN A 38 -3.14 2.66 6.06
N GLY A 39 -3.55 3.16 4.89
CA GLY A 39 -3.47 4.59 4.57
C GLY A 39 -4.38 5.45 5.45
N VAL A 40 -5.61 4.98 5.71
CA VAL A 40 -6.56 5.67 6.58
C VAL A 40 -6.07 5.70 8.03
N LEU A 41 -5.56 4.59 8.55
CA LEU A 41 -4.99 4.50 9.90
C LEU A 41 -3.79 5.44 10.03
N HIS A 42 -2.88 5.43 9.06
CA HIS A 42 -1.74 6.34 9.06
C HIS A 42 -2.18 7.81 9.07
N ARG A 43 -3.16 8.18 8.23
CA ARG A 43 -3.71 9.54 8.21
C ARG A 43 -4.36 9.91 9.54
N LYS A 44 -5.10 8.99 10.16
CA LYS A 44 -5.75 9.21 11.45
C LYS A 44 -4.74 9.47 12.58
N ILE A 45 -3.62 8.74 12.58
CA ILE A 45 -2.58 8.86 13.61
C ILE A 45 -1.69 10.08 13.38
N SER A 46 -1.26 10.31 12.13
CA SER A 46 -0.27 11.34 11.79
C SER A 46 -0.87 12.70 11.40
N GLY A 47 -2.19 12.77 11.18
CA GLY A 47 -2.85 13.92 10.58
C GLY A 47 -2.66 14.03 9.05
N GLY A 48 -1.97 13.05 8.43
CA GLY A 48 -1.69 13.05 7.00
C GLY A 48 -0.49 13.91 6.58
N ARG A 49 -0.29 14.04 5.27
CA ARG A 49 0.81 14.81 4.69
C ARG A 49 0.34 16.23 4.35
N ARG A 50 1.20 17.22 4.60
CA ARG A 50 0.91 18.66 4.39
C ARG A 50 1.25 19.15 2.98
N THR A 51 1.93 18.33 2.19
CA THR A 51 2.35 18.64 0.82
C THR A 51 2.00 17.48 -0.12
N TRP A 52 1.76 17.80 -1.39
CA TRP A 52 1.49 16.80 -2.44
C TRP A 52 2.68 15.86 -2.65
N THR A 53 3.89 16.41 -2.74
CA THR A 53 5.12 15.61 -2.83
C THR A 53 5.27 14.64 -1.65
N GLY A 54 4.91 15.07 -0.43
CA GLY A 54 4.95 14.20 0.74
C GLY A 54 3.90 13.09 0.69
N ALA A 55 2.75 13.35 0.05
CA ALA A 55 1.70 12.36 -0.17
C ALA A 55 2.13 11.32 -1.22
N GLU A 56 2.73 11.75 -2.33
CA GLU A 56 3.27 10.87 -3.38
C GLU A 56 4.36 9.94 -2.83
N VAL A 57 5.32 10.50 -2.08
CA VAL A 57 6.37 9.69 -1.43
C VAL A 57 5.75 8.67 -0.46
N PHE A 58 4.73 9.08 0.30
CA PHE A 58 4.05 8.18 1.21
C PHE A 58 3.28 7.07 0.48
N GLU A 59 2.64 7.39 -0.65
CA GLU A 59 1.95 6.42 -1.51
C GLU A 59 2.92 5.34 -2.03
N VAL A 60 4.09 5.74 -2.51
CA VAL A 60 5.13 4.80 -2.98
C VAL A 60 5.62 3.91 -1.85
N ILE A 61 5.90 4.48 -0.67
CA ILE A 61 6.34 3.70 0.49
C ILE A 61 5.27 2.72 0.93
N LEU A 62 4.01 3.16 1.05
CA LEU A 62 2.90 2.34 1.52
C LEU A 62 2.60 1.20 0.55
N SER A 63 2.56 1.48 -0.76
CA SER A 63 2.33 0.45 -1.79
C SER A 63 3.44 -0.61 -1.81
N THR A 64 4.69 -0.17 -1.67
CA THR A 64 5.86 -1.05 -1.61
C THR A 64 5.84 -1.91 -0.33
N TYR A 65 5.49 -1.32 0.82
CA TYR A 65 5.34 -2.02 2.08
C TYR A 65 4.23 -3.08 2.05
N GLU A 66 3.04 -2.72 1.57
CA GLU A 66 1.91 -3.66 1.46
C GLU A 66 2.23 -4.81 0.50
N THR A 67 2.97 -4.54 -0.58
CA THR A 67 3.43 -5.57 -1.51
C THR A 67 4.41 -6.55 -0.84
N ALA A 68 5.41 -6.03 -0.11
CA ALA A 68 6.35 -6.87 0.64
C ALA A 68 5.61 -7.74 1.66
N LYS A 69 4.67 -7.15 2.40
CA LYS A 69 3.84 -7.86 3.37
C LYS A 69 2.99 -8.96 2.74
N LYS A 70 2.37 -8.71 1.58
CA LYS A 70 1.59 -9.71 0.83
C LYS A 70 2.45 -10.90 0.37
N ARG A 71 3.73 -10.68 0.10
CA ARG A 71 4.70 -11.74 -0.28
C ARG A 71 5.26 -12.50 0.92
N GLY A 72 5.02 -12.03 2.16
CA GLY A 72 5.64 -12.57 3.36
C GLY A 72 7.06 -12.07 3.62
N ASP A 73 7.50 -11.05 2.87
CA ASP A 73 8.84 -10.47 3.00
C ASP A 73 8.90 -9.46 4.15
N ARG A 74 10.07 -9.38 4.80
CA ARG A 74 10.35 -8.30 5.75
C ARG A 74 10.74 -7.05 4.97
N PHE A 75 9.88 -6.03 4.99
CA PHE A 75 10.09 -4.77 4.26
C PHE A 75 11.49 -4.17 4.46
N ILE A 76 11.99 -4.12 5.69
CA ILE A 76 13.31 -3.57 6.00
C ILE A 76 14.43 -4.36 5.32
N GLU A 77 14.32 -5.69 5.26
CA GLU A 77 15.33 -6.54 4.61
C GLU A 77 15.28 -6.38 3.09
N MET A 78 14.09 -6.22 2.52
CA MET A 78 13.91 -5.91 1.09
C MET A 78 14.53 -4.56 0.74
N VAL A 79 14.32 -3.53 1.58
CA VAL A 79 14.93 -2.21 1.40
C VAL A 79 16.46 -2.32 1.51
N ARG A 80 16.98 -2.96 2.55
CA ARG A 80 18.43 -3.21 2.70
C ARG A 80 19.03 -3.90 1.49
N ALA A 81 18.42 -4.98 1.01
CA ALA A 81 18.90 -5.70 -0.17
C ALA A 81 18.95 -4.85 -1.46
N LYS A 82 18.14 -3.79 -1.54
CA LYS A 82 18.10 -2.88 -2.70
C LYS A 82 19.03 -1.67 -2.57
N PHE A 83 19.28 -1.20 -1.34
CA PHE A 83 20.04 0.03 -1.10
C PHE A 83 21.43 -0.20 -0.49
N ASP A 84 21.67 -1.33 0.18
CA ASP A 84 23.00 -1.67 0.67
C ASP A 84 23.89 -2.06 -0.51
N PRO A 85 25.14 -1.55 -0.56
CA PRO A 85 26.10 -2.03 -1.53
C PRO A 85 26.35 -3.52 -1.32
N PRO A 86 26.57 -4.31 -2.40
CA PRO A 86 26.88 -5.72 -2.27
C PRO A 86 28.08 -5.88 -1.32
N ALA A 87 28.04 -6.91 -0.48
CA ALA A 87 28.93 -7.13 0.66
C ALA A 87 30.45 -7.20 0.33
N GLY A 88 30.85 -6.98 -0.92
CA GLY A 88 32.25 -6.90 -1.38
C GLY A 88 32.75 -5.50 -1.79
N ALA A 89 31.93 -4.44 -1.74
CA ALA A 89 32.36 -3.10 -2.22
C ALA A 89 33.02 -2.19 -1.16
N ARG A 90 33.16 -2.65 0.10
CA ARG A 90 33.77 -1.87 1.20
C ARG A 90 35.28 -2.10 1.39
N GLY A 91 36.00 -2.47 0.34
CA GLY A 91 37.43 -2.75 0.41
C GLY A 91 38.15 -2.61 -0.92
N CYS A 92 38.23 -1.40 -1.48
CA CYS A 92 39.25 -1.06 -2.46
C CYS A 92 39.55 0.44 -2.45
N GLY A 93 40.75 0.79 -1.99
CA GLY A 93 41.48 1.98 -2.44
C GLY A 93 41.33 3.27 -1.64
N VAL A 94 41.97 3.36 -0.47
CA VAL A 94 42.77 4.57 -0.16
C VAL A 94 44.15 4.08 0.25
N GLY A 95 44.98 3.82 -0.76
CA GLY A 95 46.42 3.72 -0.62
C GLY A 95 47.05 5.00 -1.15
N ALA A 96 47.89 5.60 -0.31
CA ALA A 96 49.05 6.43 -0.64
C ALA A 96 48.88 7.61 -1.60
N SER A 97 48.92 8.82 -1.05
CA SER A 97 50.08 9.74 -1.16
C SER A 97 49.93 10.90 -0.17
#